data_AF-M2PJQ5-F1
#
_entry.id   AF-M2PJQ5-F1
#
_cell.length_a   1.000
_cell.length_b   1.000
_cell.length_c   1.000
_cell.angle_alpha   90.00
_cell.angle_beta   90.00
_cell.angle_gamma   90.00
#
_symmetry.space_group_name_H-M   'P 1'
#
loop_
_entity.id
_entity.type
_entity.pdbx_description
1 polymer ?
#
loop_
_entity_poly.entity_id
_entity_poly.type
_entity_poly.pdbx_seq_one_letter_code
_entity_poly.pdbx_strand_id
1 'polypeptide(L)'
;MRAHTIAGTLLPLLTFAISLVGAYHAPPPAPAAAPVPTLHQHRIPRDFRDTCAWVNATVIDDLHLGGALDASLATSLDLCICLSFLPELLTADVELVTLGGLLGIDNLELELTAVVNNAPGGGQCTYPQNAQAVCNQNDVCAWDCEAPYTRDGDECVCAAPMTSCNGKCGLYPKGCGSSVPQKKKRGAHSQMHKRGSVARAH
;
A
#
# COMPACT_ATOMS: atom_id res chain seq x y z
N MET A 1 -20.92 13.80 -48.83
CA MET A 1 -22.11 13.11 -48.30
C MET A 1 -22.08 11.66 -48.78
N ARG A 2 -21.57 10.73 -47.97
CA ARG A 2 -21.62 9.29 -48.25
C ARG A 2 -22.19 8.63 -47.01
N ALA A 3 -23.41 8.12 -47.17
CA ALA A 3 -24.11 7.31 -46.19
C ALA A 3 -23.50 5.90 -46.21
N HIS A 4 -23.15 5.39 -45.03
CA HIS A 4 -22.89 3.98 -44.83
C HIS A 4 -23.86 3.44 -43.78
N THR A 5 -24.46 2.32 -44.14
CA THR A 5 -25.62 1.70 -43.51
C THR A 5 -25.24 0.25 -43.17
N ILE A 6 -25.79 -0.28 -42.05
CA ILE A 6 -25.97 -1.71 -41.68
C ILE A 6 -24.63 -2.42 -41.29
N ALA A 7 -24.50 -3.23 -40.24
CA ALA A 7 -25.40 -4.25 -39.72
C ALA A 7 -25.16 -4.53 -38.24
N GLY A 8 -26.25 -4.59 -37.47
CA GLY A 8 -26.25 -5.11 -36.11
C GLY A 8 -26.30 -6.65 -36.12
N THR A 9 -25.39 -7.26 -35.39
CA THR A 9 -25.40 -8.68 -35.06
C THR A 9 -25.85 -8.85 -33.61
N LEU A 10 -27.10 -9.27 -33.45
CA LEU A 10 -27.65 -9.77 -32.18
C LEU A 10 -27.00 -11.11 -31.84
N LEU A 11 -26.21 -11.16 -30.76
CA LEU A 11 -25.76 -12.42 -30.16
C LEU A 11 -26.80 -12.91 -29.12
N PRO A 12 -27.18 -14.20 -29.14
CA PRO A 12 -28.07 -14.76 -28.13
C PRO A 12 -27.32 -15.04 -26.81
N LEU A 13 -27.88 -14.53 -25.72
CA LEU A 13 -27.54 -14.87 -24.33
C LEU A 13 -27.97 -16.32 -24.03
N LEU A 14 -27.02 -17.24 -23.95
CA LEU A 14 -27.21 -18.57 -23.38
C LEU A 14 -26.94 -18.52 -21.87
N THR A 15 -28.01 -18.47 -21.08
CA THR A 15 -27.99 -18.61 -19.63
C THR A 15 -28.03 -20.09 -19.27
N PHE A 16 -26.88 -20.68 -18.90
CA PHE A 16 -26.83 -21.99 -18.26
C PHE A 16 -26.88 -21.83 -16.74
N ALA A 17 -28.06 -22.07 -16.16
CA ALA A 17 -28.21 -22.21 -14.71
C ALA A 17 -27.91 -23.66 -14.31
N ILE A 18 -26.69 -23.91 -13.81
CA ILE A 18 -26.32 -25.22 -13.24
C ILE A 18 -26.59 -25.16 -11.73
N SER A 19 -27.67 -25.80 -11.28
CA SER A 19 -27.96 -25.97 -9.85
C SER A 19 -27.24 -27.22 -9.33
N LEU A 20 -26.09 -27.03 -8.69
CA LEU A 20 -25.39 -28.09 -7.95
C LEU A 20 -25.93 -28.13 -6.51
N VAL A 21 -26.88 -29.02 -6.25
CA VAL A 21 -27.28 -29.39 -4.88
C VAL A 21 -26.27 -30.42 -4.39
N GLY A 22 -25.16 -29.95 -3.84
CA GLY A 22 -24.19 -30.78 -3.13
C GLY A 22 -24.67 -31.04 -1.70
N ALA A 23 -24.86 -32.31 -1.32
CA ALA A 23 -25.08 -32.68 0.06
C ALA A 23 -23.79 -32.45 0.86
N TYR A 24 -23.75 -31.37 1.64
CA TYR A 24 -22.62 -31.04 2.50
C TYR A 24 -22.59 -32.01 3.68
N HIS A 25 -21.74 -33.03 3.61
CA HIS A 25 -21.35 -33.80 4.79
C HIS A 25 -20.46 -32.89 5.64
N ALA A 26 -20.99 -32.39 6.76
CA ALA A 26 -20.23 -31.58 7.68
C ALA A 26 -19.10 -32.44 8.29
N PRO A 27 -17.81 -32.08 8.07
CA PRO A 27 -16.71 -32.79 8.71
C PRO A 27 -16.80 -32.59 10.23
N PRO A 28 -16.38 -33.58 11.03
CA PRO A 28 -16.35 -33.46 12.48
C PRO A 28 -15.48 -32.27 12.91
N PRO A 29 -15.80 -31.60 14.03
CA PRO A 29 -15.05 -30.45 14.51
C PRO A 29 -13.61 -30.86 14.81
N ALA A 30 -12.66 -30.22 14.13
CA ALA A 30 -11.24 -30.43 14.38
C ALA A 30 -10.88 -30.01 15.82
N PRO A 31 -9.97 -30.71 16.50
CA PRO A 31 -9.48 -30.30 17.81
C PRO A 31 -8.85 -28.91 17.71
N ALA A 32 -9.17 -28.04 18.68
CA ALA A 32 -8.65 -26.68 18.74
C ALA A 32 -7.11 -26.69 18.68
N ALA A 33 -6.56 -26.23 17.56
CA ALA A 33 -5.13 -26.14 17.35
C ALA A 33 -4.52 -25.19 18.40
N ALA A 34 -3.47 -25.64 19.08
CA ALA A 34 -2.69 -24.79 19.97
C ALA A 34 -2.18 -23.56 19.19
N PRO A 35 -2.10 -22.36 19.81
CA PRO A 35 -1.61 -21.17 19.14
C PRO A 35 -0.17 -21.40 18.69
N VAL A 36 0.02 -21.54 17.38
CA VAL A 36 1.35 -21.58 16.77
C VAL A 36 2.00 -20.24 17.06
N PRO A 37 3.21 -20.19 17.64
CA PRO A 37 3.92 -18.94 17.79
C PRO A 37 4.14 -18.38 16.40
N THR A 38 3.45 -17.29 16.06
CA THR A 38 3.69 -16.55 14.84
C THR A 38 5.12 -16.03 14.92
N LEU A 39 6.02 -16.70 14.20
CA LEU A 39 7.37 -16.19 14.00
C LEU A 39 7.19 -14.85 13.28
N HIS A 40 7.38 -13.75 14.00
CA HIS A 40 7.44 -12.43 13.38
C HIS A 40 8.65 -12.44 12.45
N GLN A 41 8.41 -12.74 11.18
CA GLN A 41 9.43 -12.69 10.16
C GLN A 41 9.92 -11.25 10.09
N HIS A 42 11.23 -11.08 10.26
CA HIS A 42 11.87 -9.79 10.09
C HIS A 42 11.69 -9.37 8.63
N ARG A 43 10.73 -8.49 8.37
CA ARG A 43 10.46 -7.97 7.04
C ARG A 43 11.56 -6.96 6.75
N ILE A 44 12.54 -7.38 5.94
CA ILE A 44 13.53 -6.46 5.37
C ILE A 44 12.74 -5.49 4.48
N PRO A 45 12.73 -4.19 4.79
CA PRO A 45 12.14 -3.19 3.91
C PRO A 45 12.85 -3.26 2.57
N ARG A 46 12.07 -3.31 1.49
CA ARG A 46 12.61 -3.31 0.13
C ARG A 46 12.36 -1.94 -0.48
N ASP A 47 13.19 -1.58 -1.44
CA ASP A 47 12.93 -0.46 -2.33
C ASP A 47 11.51 -0.59 -2.90
N PHE A 48 10.79 0.52 -2.89
CA PHE A 48 9.43 0.57 -3.40
C PHE A 48 9.47 0.96 -4.87
N ARG A 49 8.69 0.25 -5.70
CA ARG A 49 8.56 0.54 -7.13
C ARG A 49 7.19 1.12 -7.42
N ASP A 50 7.17 2.16 -8.22
CA ASP A 50 5.94 2.81 -8.67
C ASP A 50 6.00 3.15 -10.16
N THR A 51 4.83 3.36 -10.75
CA THR A 51 4.71 3.96 -12.09
C THR A 51 4.18 5.37 -11.90
N CYS A 52 4.97 6.35 -12.34
CA CYS A 52 4.64 7.76 -12.19
C CYS A 52 4.61 8.46 -13.54
N ALA A 53 3.77 9.47 -13.66
CA ALA A 53 3.69 10.32 -14.83
C ALA A 53 3.36 11.76 -14.44
N TRP A 54 3.94 12.71 -15.18
CA TRP A 54 3.48 14.09 -15.18
C TRP A 54 2.29 14.21 -16.14
N VAL A 55 1.13 14.56 -15.62
CA VAL A 55 -0.10 14.75 -16.39
C VAL A 55 -0.42 16.23 -16.44
N ASN A 56 -0.62 16.73 -17.65
CA ASN A 56 -1.06 18.10 -17.89
C ASN A 56 -2.34 18.09 -18.76
N ALA A 57 -2.91 19.28 -18.99
CA ALA A 57 -4.06 19.49 -19.87
C ALA A 57 -3.95 18.76 -21.23
N THR A 58 -2.78 18.81 -21.86
CA THR A 58 -2.57 18.23 -23.20
C THR A 58 -2.62 16.71 -23.19
N VAL A 59 -2.10 16.07 -22.14
CA VAL A 59 -2.15 14.60 -21.99
C VAL A 59 -3.59 14.13 -21.79
N ILE A 60 -4.39 14.90 -21.05
CA ILE A 60 -5.81 14.62 -20.81
C ILE A 60 -6.64 14.76 -22.08
N ASP A 61 -6.39 15.81 -22.87
CA ASP A 61 -7.06 16.06 -24.15
C ASP A 61 -6.79 14.92 -25.17
N ASP A 62 -5.54 14.45 -25.25
CA ASP A 62 -5.13 13.35 -26.14
C ASP A 62 -5.78 12.00 -25.78
N LEU A 63 -6.13 11.80 -24.52
CA LEU A 63 -6.75 10.57 -24.03
C LEU A 63 -8.27 10.51 -24.30
N HIS A 64 -8.85 11.56 -24.88
CA HIS A 64 -10.26 11.62 -25.27
C HIS A 64 -11.19 11.10 -24.15
N LEU A 65 -11.00 11.61 -22.92
CA LEU A 65 -11.79 11.29 -21.72
C LEU A 65 -13.25 11.77 -21.83
N GLY A 66 -13.97 11.22 -22.81
CA GLY A 66 -15.41 11.27 -23.01
C GLY A 66 -16.05 12.63 -23.25
N GLY A 67 -15.28 13.72 -23.43
CA GLY A 67 -15.85 15.08 -23.46
C GLY A 67 -16.60 15.46 -22.17
N ALA A 68 -16.42 14.67 -21.10
CA ALA A 68 -17.05 14.83 -19.81
C ALA A 68 -16.22 15.74 -18.89
N LEU A 69 -14.92 15.83 -19.15
CA LEU A 69 -14.05 16.83 -18.57
C LEU A 69 -14.27 18.16 -19.31
N ASP A 70 -14.83 19.13 -18.59
CA ASP A 70 -14.88 20.51 -19.06
C ASP A 70 -13.45 20.95 -19.38
N ALA A 71 -13.23 21.52 -20.56
CA ALA A 71 -11.91 22.00 -20.99
C ALA A 71 -11.30 22.98 -19.98
N SER A 72 -12.13 23.68 -19.21
CA SER A 72 -11.67 24.55 -18.12
C SER A 72 -10.99 23.80 -16.98
N LEU A 73 -11.43 22.58 -16.64
CA LEU A 73 -10.80 21.73 -15.64
C LEU A 73 -9.50 21.11 -16.16
N ALA A 74 -9.45 20.78 -17.46
CA ALA A 74 -8.24 20.23 -18.06
C ALA A 74 -7.11 21.26 -18.06
N THR A 75 -7.40 22.55 -18.32
CA THR A 75 -6.37 23.59 -18.47
C THR A 75 -5.58 23.94 -17.21
N SER A 76 -6.04 23.58 -16.02
CA SER A 76 -5.34 23.85 -14.74
C SER A 76 -4.67 22.63 -14.13
N LEU A 77 -4.91 21.43 -14.67
CA LEU A 77 -4.44 20.21 -14.04
C LEU A 77 -2.99 19.91 -14.44
N ASP A 78 -2.04 20.44 -13.68
CA ASP A 78 -0.63 20.09 -13.73
C ASP A 78 -0.30 19.23 -12.51
N LEU A 79 -0.43 17.91 -12.66
CA LEU A 79 -0.35 16.99 -11.54
C LEU A 79 0.64 15.87 -11.85
N CYS A 80 1.53 15.60 -10.89
CA CYS A 80 2.20 14.32 -10.91
C CYS A 80 1.34 13.26 -10.22
N ILE A 81 1.13 12.15 -10.92
CA ILE A 81 0.39 11.02 -10.43
C ILE A 81 1.30 9.80 -10.44
N CYS A 82 1.41 9.17 -9.28
CA CYS A 82 2.01 7.86 -9.10
C CYS A 82 0.92 6.86 -8.71
N LEU A 83 0.93 5.65 -9.27
CA LEU A 83 -0.16 4.69 -9.08
C LEU A 83 -0.38 4.32 -7.60
N SER A 84 0.68 4.29 -6.79
CA SER A 84 0.54 3.93 -5.38
C SER A 84 -0.13 5.00 -4.51
N PHE A 85 -0.03 6.26 -4.91
CA PHE A 85 -0.63 7.41 -4.21
C PHE A 85 -2.01 7.78 -4.76
N LEU A 86 -2.41 7.17 -5.87
CA LEU A 86 -3.63 7.51 -6.58
C LEU A 86 -4.90 7.44 -5.68
N PRO A 87 -5.10 6.41 -4.82
CA PRO A 87 -6.27 6.38 -3.94
C PRO A 87 -6.32 7.52 -2.92
N GLU A 88 -5.16 7.93 -2.38
CA GLU A 88 -5.07 9.04 -1.44
C GLU A 88 -5.31 10.37 -2.16
N LEU A 89 -4.73 10.53 -3.34
CA LEU A 89 -4.87 11.71 -4.19
C LEU A 89 -6.33 11.98 -4.59
N LEU A 90 -7.10 10.94 -4.91
CA LEU A 90 -8.53 11.02 -5.22
C LEU A 90 -9.39 11.52 -4.04
N THR A 91 -8.86 11.51 -2.81
CA THR A 91 -9.56 11.99 -1.62
C THR A 91 -9.00 13.30 -1.06
N ALA A 92 -7.74 13.61 -1.36
CA ALA A 92 -7.05 14.79 -0.85
C ALA A 92 -7.23 16.02 -1.76
N ASP A 93 -7.32 15.81 -3.08
CA ASP A 93 -7.42 16.90 -4.05
C ASP A 93 -8.87 17.30 -4.33
N VAL A 94 -9.18 18.59 -4.17
CA VAL A 94 -10.55 19.11 -4.27
C VAL A 94 -11.09 19.00 -5.70
N GLU A 95 -10.24 19.16 -6.70
CA GLU A 95 -10.63 19.08 -8.12
C GLU A 95 -10.94 17.63 -8.48
N LEU A 96 -10.08 16.69 -8.07
CA LEU A 96 -10.30 15.25 -8.29
C LEU A 96 -11.49 14.70 -7.50
N VAL A 97 -11.74 15.18 -6.27
CA VAL A 97 -12.94 14.80 -5.51
C VAL A 97 -14.21 15.26 -6.23
N THR A 98 -14.21 16.49 -6.74
CA THR A 98 -15.34 17.03 -7.51
C THR A 98 -15.58 16.23 -8.77
N LEU A 99 -14.50 15.90 -9.48
CA LEU A 99 -14.53 15.08 -10.68
C LEU A 99 -15.01 13.64 -10.41
N GLY A 100 -14.56 13.06 -9.30
CA GLY A 100 -15.00 11.76 -8.81
C GLY A 100 -16.48 11.73 -8.44
N GLY A 101 -17.04 12.85 -7.98
CA GLY A 101 -18.48 13.00 -7.76
C GLY A 101 -19.31 13.00 -9.05
N LEU A 102 -18.73 13.41 -10.18
CA LEU A 102 -19.41 13.46 -11.48
C LEU A 102 -19.28 12.15 -12.27
N LEU A 103 -18.09 11.57 -12.31
CA LEU A 103 -17.76 10.37 -13.09
C LEU A 103 -17.89 9.07 -12.30
N GLY A 104 -17.86 9.15 -10.96
CA GLY A 104 -17.65 8.02 -10.07
C GLY A 104 -16.17 7.78 -9.81
N ILE A 105 -15.81 7.56 -8.54
CA ILE A 105 -14.42 7.36 -8.10
C ILE A 105 -13.78 6.16 -8.82
N ASP A 106 -14.50 5.05 -8.99
CA ASP A 106 -13.96 3.85 -9.65
C ASP A 106 -13.61 4.10 -11.12
N ASN A 107 -14.45 4.85 -11.84
CA ASN A 107 -14.17 5.19 -13.24
C ASN A 107 -13.00 6.16 -13.33
N LEU A 108 -12.96 7.18 -12.46
CA LEU A 108 -11.85 8.14 -12.42
C LEU A 108 -10.52 7.44 -12.09
N GLU A 109 -10.52 6.51 -11.14
CA GLU A 109 -9.34 5.72 -10.78
C GLU A 109 -8.83 4.90 -11.97
N LEU A 110 -9.74 4.24 -12.70
CA LEU A 110 -9.41 3.44 -13.88
C LEU A 110 -8.85 4.31 -15.00
N GLU A 111 -9.45 5.46 -15.25
CA GLU A 111 -9.02 6.41 -16.27
C GLU A 111 -7.66 7.02 -15.93
N LEU A 112 -7.44 7.50 -14.70
CA LEU A 112 -6.14 8.01 -14.25
C LEU A 112 -5.06 6.93 -14.27
N THR A 113 -5.41 5.69 -13.92
CA THR A 113 -4.50 4.55 -14.04
C THR A 113 -4.10 4.32 -15.51
N ALA A 114 -5.05 4.39 -16.45
CA ALA A 114 -4.76 4.29 -17.87
C ALA A 114 -3.89 5.46 -18.35
N VAL A 115 -4.16 6.67 -17.89
CA VAL A 115 -3.35 7.87 -18.18
C VAL A 115 -1.90 7.63 -17.75
N VAL A 116 -1.66 7.29 -16.49
CA VAL A 116 -0.30 7.11 -15.94
C VAL A 116 0.47 6.02 -16.68
N ASN A 117 -0.19 4.92 -17.05
CA ASN A 117 0.44 3.83 -17.79
C ASN A 117 0.76 4.17 -19.25
N ASN A 118 0.08 5.14 -19.85
CA ASN A 118 0.24 5.50 -21.27
C ASN A 118 0.81 6.91 -21.48
N ALA A 119 1.05 7.67 -20.42
CA ALA A 119 1.47 9.05 -20.50
C ALA A 119 2.85 9.19 -21.17
N PRO A 120 3.00 10.12 -22.14
CA PRO A 120 4.29 10.42 -22.70
C PRO A 120 5.19 11.02 -21.62
N GLY A 121 6.35 10.40 -21.39
CA GLY A 121 7.27 10.81 -20.32
C GLY A 121 6.99 10.18 -18.95
N GLY A 122 6.03 9.25 -18.85
CA GLY A 122 5.89 8.38 -17.68
C GLY A 122 7.08 7.45 -17.49
N GLY A 123 7.29 6.99 -16.26
CA GLY A 123 8.43 6.14 -15.89
C GLY A 123 8.13 5.17 -14.75
N GLN A 124 8.84 4.03 -14.76
CA GLN A 124 8.89 3.13 -13.60
C GLN A 124 9.99 3.59 -12.66
N CYS A 125 9.59 4.08 -11.49
CA CYS A 125 10.46 4.63 -10.49
C CYS A 125 10.80 3.59 -9.42
N THR A 126 12.02 3.64 -8.91
CA THR A 126 12.45 2.84 -7.75
C THR A 126 12.92 3.81 -6.69
N TYR A 127 12.31 3.76 -5.52
CA TYR A 127 12.57 4.67 -4.42
C TYR A 127 13.29 3.94 -3.28
N PRO A 128 14.31 4.56 -2.67
CA PRO A 128 14.96 3.98 -1.51
C PRO A 128 14.01 3.96 -0.31
N GLN A 129 14.39 3.20 0.71
CA GLN A 129 13.59 3.13 1.93
C GLN A 129 13.46 4.51 2.61
N ASN A 130 12.27 4.83 3.11
CA ASN A 130 11.95 6.10 3.78
C ASN A 130 12.04 7.32 2.84
N ALA A 131 11.89 7.11 1.53
CA ALA A 131 11.67 8.17 0.57
C ALA A 131 10.17 8.29 0.24
N GLN A 132 9.75 9.52 0.00
CA GLN A 132 8.45 9.87 -0.58
C GLN A 132 8.65 10.32 -2.02
N ALA A 133 7.76 9.89 -2.91
CA ALA A 133 7.73 10.39 -4.28
C ALA A 133 7.34 11.88 -4.26
N VAL A 134 8.10 12.71 -4.96
CA VAL A 134 7.82 14.16 -5.07
C VAL A 134 7.50 14.56 -6.51
N CYS A 135 7.95 13.76 -7.49
CA CYS A 135 7.65 13.82 -8.92
C CYS A 135 7.25 15.20 -9.50
N ASN A 136 8.07 15.70 -10.42
CA ASN A 136 7.83 16.98 -11.08
C ASN A 136 7.95 16.83 -12.60
N GLN A 137 7.62 17.92 -13.32
CA GLN A 137 7.65 17.95 -14.79
C GLN A 137 9.00 17.55 -15.40
N ASN A 138 10.11 17.82 -14.72
CA ASN A 138 11.45 17.55 -15.24
C ASN A 138 11.95 16.14 -14.87
N ASP A 139 11.46 15.59 -13.77
CA ASP A 139 11.84 14.28 -13.25
C ASP A 139 10.66 13.62 -12.56
N VAL A 140 10.02 12.69 -13.27
CA VAL A 140 8.87 11.93 -12.77
C VAL A 140 9.25 10.96 -11.65
N CYS A 141 10.54 10.63 -11.52
CA CYS A 141 11.06 9.77 -10.47
C CYS A 141 11.76 10.57 -9.36
N ALA A 142 11.56 11.89 -9.31
CA ALA A 142 12.03 12.70 -8.20
C ALA A 142 11.44 12.23 -6.87
N TRP A 143 12.28 12.18 -5.85
CA TRP A 143 11.93 11.79 -4.50
C TRP A 143 12.66 12.63 -3.46
N ASP A 144 12.10 12.64 -2.27
CA ASP A 144 12.67 13.27 -1.09
C ASP A 144 12.60 12.31 0.11
N CYS A 145 13.38 12.57 1.15
CA CYS A 145 13.35 11.73 2.34
C CYS A 145 12.20 12.13 3.26
N GLU A 146 11.47 11.14 3.76
CA GLU A 146 10.50 11.35 4.83
C GLU A 146 11.22 11.87 6.08
N ALA A 147 10.68 12.90 6.71
CA ALA A 147 11.25 13.38 7.97
C ALA A 147 11.16 12.28 9.04
N PRO A 148 12.23 12.03 9.84
CA PRO A 148 13.43 12.84 10.00
C PRO A 148 14.68 12.33 9.25
N TYR A 149 14.50 11.53 8.20
CA TYR A 149 15.60 11.04 7.37
C TYR A 149 16.16 12.17 6.49
N THR A 150 17.40 12.01 6.06
CA THR A 150 18.09 12.96 5.18
C THR A 150 18.71 12.24 4.00
N ARG A 151 18.78 12.90 2.86
CA ARG A 151 19.38 12.35 1.65
C ARG A 151 20.90 12.24 1.77
N ASP A 152 21.43 11.05 1.52
CA ASP A 152 22.86 10.79 1.39
C ASP A 152 23.07 9.95 0.12
N GLY A 153 23.49 10.61 -0.96
CA GLY A 153 23.53 10.01 -2.29
C GLY A 153 22.13 9.58 -2.77
N ASP A 154 22.00 8.26 -3.01
CA ASP A 154 20.78 7.63 -3.52
C ASP A 154 19.95 6.95 -2.43
N GLU A 155 20.25 7.22 -1.14
CA GLU A 155 19.54 6.64 0.00
C GLU A 155 19.04 7.71 0.98
N CYS A 156 18.02 7.35 1.76
CA CYS A 156 17.56 8.13 2.90
C CYS A 156 18.12 7.55 4.20
N VAL A 157 19.05 8.27 4.81
CA VAL A 157 19.77 7.83 6.00
C VAL A 157 19.28 8.56 7.25
N CYS A 158 19.38 7.88 8.39
CA CYS A 158 19.17 8.51 9.68
C CYS A 158 20.48 9.18 10.13
N ALA A 159 20.68 10.44 9.72
CA ALA A 159 21.92 11.15 9.99
C ALA A 159 22.10 11.47 11.48
N ALA A 160 23.36 11.54 11.90
CA ALA A 160 23.73 11.97 13.25
C ALA A 160 23.17 13.39 13.54
N PRO A 161 22.71 13.66 14.78
CA PRO A 161 22.85 12.86 15.99
C PRO A 161 21.74 11.81 16.22
N MET A 162 20.87 11.58 15.24
CA MET A 162 19.77 10.61 15.35
C MET A 162 20.29 9.18 15.11
N THR A 163 19.50 8.19 15.50
CA THR A 163 19.84 6.76 15.32
C THR A 163 18.61 6.03 14.77
N SER A 164 18.80 5.09 13.85
CA SER A 164 17.71 4.24 13.38
C SER A 164 17.46 3.10 14.35
N CYS A 165 16.22 2.98 14.83
CA CYS A 165 15.80 1.98 15.80
C CYS A 165 14.51 1.30 15.37
N ASN A 166 14.57 -0.02 15.13
CA ASN A 166 13.43 -0.81 14.65
C ASN A 166 12.74 -0.18 13.42
N GLY A 167 13.53 0.37 12.49
CA GLY A 167 13.03 1.04 11.27
C GLY A 167 12.51 2.47 11.48
N LYS A 168 12.75 3.08 12.65
CA LYS A 168 12.39 4.48 12.93
C LYS A 168 13.61 5.31 13.29
N CYS A 169 13.86 6.36 12.52
CA CYS A 169 14.87 7.36 12.84
C CYS A 169 14.41 8.28 13.97
N GLY A 170 15.28 8.56 14.94
CA GLY A 170 14.98 9.48 16.03
C GLY A 170 16.08 9.57 17.08
N LEU A 171 15.83 10.36 18.13
CA LEU A 171 16.72 10.49 19.28
C LEU A 171 16.36 9.47 20.35
N TYR A 172 17.29 8.56 20.64
CA TYR A 172 17.11 7.49 21.61
C TYR A 172 18.14 7.61 22.75
N PRO A 173 17.97 8.55 23.70
CA PRO A 173 18.96 8.79 24.76
C PRO A 173 19.16 7.60 25.70
N LYS A 174 18.19 6.69 25.78
CA LYS A 174 18.28 5.43 26.54
C LYS A 174 18.68 4.23 25.68
N GLY A 175 19.11 4.47 24.44
CA GLY A 175 19.40 3.46 23.44
C GLY A 175 18.16 2.81 22.82
N CYS A 176 18.41 1.88 21.91
CA CYS A 176 17.38 1.12 21.22
C CYS A 176 16.78 0.05 22.13
N GLY A 177 15.45 0.09 22.37
CA GLY A 177 14.76 -1.01 23.03
C GLY A 177 14.90 -2.28 22.19
N SER A 178 15.60 -3.30 22.70
CA SER A 178 15.74 -4.57 22.00
C SER A 178 14.40 -5.30 21.97
N SER A 179 13.99 -5.70 20.77
CA SER A 179 12.82 -6.56 20.54
C SER A 179 13.05 -8.01 20.98
N VAL A 180 14.25 -8.36 21.46
CA VAL A 180 14.57 -9.71 21.92
C VAL A 180 13.95 -9.92 23.30
N PRO A 181 13.03 -10.89 23.48
CA PRO A 181 12.52 -11.25 24.79
C PRO A 181 13.70 -11.66 25.66
N GLN A 182 14.04 -10.84 26.66
CA GLN A 182 15.01 -11.26 27.65
C GLN A 182 14.42 -12.44 28.40
N LYS A 183 15.09 -13.58 28.34
CA LYS A 183 14.72 -14.78 29.10
C LYS A 183 14.68 -14.38 30.56
N LYS A 184 13.48 -14.17 31.12
CA LYS A 184 13.30 -13.97 32.57
C LYS A 184 14.01 -15.13 33.24
N LYS A 185 15.14 -14.85 33.92
CA LYS A 185 15.74 -15.82 34.84
C LYS A 185 14.65 -16.10 35.87
N ARG A 186 13.96 -17.25 35.74
CA ARG A 186 13.03 -17.73 36.75
C ARG A 186 13.85 -17.85 38.02
N GLY A 187 13.67 -16.91 38.94
CA GLY A 187 14.33 -16.95 40.24
C GLY A 187 14.02 -18.30 40.86
N ALA A 188 15.07 -19.02 41.24
CA ALA A 188 14.98 -20.23 42.04
C ALA A 188 14.52 -19.84 43.46
N HIS A 189 13.24 -19.48 43.61
CA HIS A 189 12.66 -19.05 44.88
C HIS A 189 11.28 -19.70 45.11
N SER A 190 11.30 -21.03 45.20
CA SER A 190 10.30 -21.93 45.79
C SER A 190 10.75 -23.32 45.32
N GLN A 191 11.27 -24.20 46.16
CA GLN A 191 10.51 -24.87 47.21
C GLN A 191 11.50 -25.37 48.28
N MET A 192 11.63 -24.65 49.39
CA MET A 192 12.17 -25.27 50.61
C MET A 192 11.00 -25.94 51.31
N HIS A 193 10.86 -27.24 51.06
CA HIS A 193 9.84 -28.10 51.67
C HIS A 193 9.86 -27.98 53.20
N LYS A 194 8.75 -27.50 53.78
CA LYS A 194 8.36 -27.82 55.15
C LYS A 194 8.23 -29.34 55.28
N ARG A 195 9.24 -30.00 55.85
CA ARG A 195 9.09 -31.36 56.39
C ARG A 195 8.54 -31.24 57.81
N GLY A 196 7.23 -31.44 57.93
CA GLY A 196 6.55 -31.67 59.20
C GLY A 196 6.49 -33.16 59.53
N SER A 197 6.82 -33.47 60.79
CA SER A 197 6.36 -34.57 61.67
C SER A 197 6.14 -35.99 61.13
N VAL A 198 6.84 -36.95 61.75
CA VAL A 198 6.20 -38.18 62.26
C VAL A 198 6.77 -38.49 63.65
N ALA A 199 5.87 -38.57 64.63
CA ALA A 199 6.12 -39.00 66.00
C ALA A 199 6.42 -40.52 66.06
N ARG A 200 7.30 -40.94 66.99
CA ARG A 200 7.49 -42.35 67.33
C ARG A 200 7.11 -42.56 68.79
N ALA A 201 6.00 -43.28 68.99
CA ALA A 201 5.65 -43.88 70.26
C ALA A 201 6.53 -45.14 70.47
N HIS A 202 7.07 -45.29 71.68
CA HIS A 202 7.10 -46.51 72.48
C HIS A 202 7.61 -46.16 73.87
#